data_AF-A0A352GKR5-F1
#
_entry.id   AF-A0A352GKR5-F1
#
_cell.length_a   1.000
_cell.length_b   1.000
_cell.length_c   1.000
_cell.angle_alpha   90.00
_cell.angle_beta   90.00
_cell.angle_gamma   90.00
#
_symmetry.space_group_name_H-M   'P 1'
#
loop_
_entity.id
_entity.type
_entity.pdbx_description
1 polymer ?
#
loop_
_entity_poly.entity_id
_entity_poly.type
_entity_poly.pdbx_seq_one_letter_code
_entity_poly.pdbx_strand_id
1 'polypeptide(L)'
;ARLFSDAAPHAIVTSSGLVSRARWLIETQIGLPAQAWVMSDGDAHPDATEPSCPAVTPHDLALIQYTSGSTAEPKGVVIDHANLAANLAAIQARFELTPDSVGLNWLPPYHDMGLIGGIIEGLWCGCRIVLMDPKTFIARPLSWLEAIDRYRADVSGGANFAFDLCTDALGRAEGVSLDLSRWRLAFTGAEPVRATTIDRFTEAFAPFGFKRTAFYPCYGLAEATLMAAGPAPGAVRPVVTHFDAEAAARGLAVPASGIQGETTRALVS
;
A
#
# COMPACT_ATOMS: atom_id res chain seq x y z
N ALA A 1 5.94 11.63 -20.00
CA ALA A 1 6.46 11.28 -21.34
C ALA A 1 6.76 9.78 -21.46
N ARG A 2 7.79 9.23 -20.80
CA ARG A 2 8.20 7.83 -20.99
C ARG A 2 7.13 6.77 -20.70
N LEU A 3 6.50 6.80 -19.51
CA LEU A 3 5.42 5.85 -19.17
C LEU A 3 4.29 5.87 -20.21
N PHE A 4 3.98 7.05 -20.75
CA PHE A 4 2.96 7.18 -21.78
C PHE A 4 3.43 6.68 -23.14
N SER A 5 4.70 6.86 -23.49
CA SER A 5 5.29 6.30 -24.71
C SER A 5 5.35 4.77 -24.65
N ASP A 6 5.61 4.22 -23.47
CA ASP A 6 5.73 2.79 -23.24
C ASP A 6 4.36 2.10 -23.21
N ALA A 7 3.42 2.64 -22.42
CA ALA A 7 2.07 2.10 -22.31
C ALA A 7 1.14 2.44 -23.49
N ALA A 8 1.45 3.50 -24.25
CA ALA A 8 0.63 4.03 -25.36
C ALA A 8 -0.89 4.07 -25.04
N PRO A 9 -1.32 4.78 -23.98
CA PRO A 9 -2.71 4.71 -23.53
C PRO A 9 -3.68 5.38 -24.53
N HIS A 10 -4.82 4.73 -24.75
CA HIS A 10 -5.92 5.24 -25.59
C HIS A 10 -6.76 6.31 -24.89
N ALA A 11 -6.75 6.34 -23.55
CA ALA A 11 -7.47 7.31 -22.75
C ALA A 11 -6.70 7.64 -21.46
N ILE A 12 -6.93 8.83 -20.94
CA ILE A 12 -6.45 9.35 -19.67
C ILE A 12 -7.67 9.78 -18.86
N VAL A 13 -7.86 9.15 -17.71
CA VAL A 13 -8.88 9.55 -16.74
C VAL A 13 -8.25 10.50 -15.73
N THR A 14 -8.88 11.64 -15.51
CA THR A 14 -8.41 12.69 -14.60
C THR A 14 -9.59 13.36 -13.88
N SER A 15 -9.35 14.40 -13.10
CA SER A 15 -10.42 15.24 -12.55
C SER A 15 -10.63 16.47 -13.41
N SER A 16 -11.84 17.04 -13.38
CA SER A 16 -12.26 18.23 -14.11
C SER A 16 -11.27 19.40 -13.94
N GLY A 17 -10.79 19.62 -12.71
CA GLY A 17 -9.79 20.64 -12.41
C GLY A 17 -8.38 20.40 -13.01
N LEU A 18 -8.10 19.19 -13.51
CA LEU A 18 -6.82 18.81 -14.11
C LEU A 18 -6.89 18.59 -15.63
N VAL A 19 -8.07 18.62 -16.24
CA VAL A 19 -8.26 18.35 -17.69
C VAL A 19 -7.37 19.23 -18.56
N SER A 20 -7.36 20.55 -18.33
CA SER A 20 -6.54 21.48 -19.12
C SER A 20 -5.04 21.17 -19.02
N ARG A 21 -4.58 20.78 -17.82
CA ARG A 21 -3.20 20.38 -17.58
C ARG A 21 -2.87 19.05 -18.25
N ALA A 22 -3.78 18.07 -18.19
CA ALA A 22 -3.63 16.78 -18.85
C ALA A 22 -3.53 16.95 -20.37
N ARG A 23 -4.42 17.74 -20.99
CA ARG A 23 -4.37 18.05 -22.43
C ARG A 23 -3.05 18.72 -22.82
N TRP A 24 -2.65 19.76 -22.09
CA TRP A 24 -1.37 20.43 -22.32
C TRP A 24 -0.18 19.46 -22.24
N LEU A 25 -0.15 18.56 -21.24
CA LEU A 25 0.91 17.56 -21.11
C LEU A 25 0.97 16.63 -22.32
N ILE A 26 -0.17 16.13 -22.79
CA ILE A 26 -0.26 15.24 -23.96
C ILE A 26 0.28 15.93 -25.21
N GLU A 27 -0.25 17.13 -25.48
CA GLU A 27 0.03 17.90 -26.70
C GLU A 27 1.48 18.37 -26.76
N THR A 28 2.06 18.79 -25.63
CA THR A 28 3.38 19.46 -25.63
C THR A 28 4.54 18.60 -25.16
N GLN A 29 4.31 17.58 -24.32
CA GLN A 29 5.39 16.82 -23.67
C GLN A 29 5.48 15.35 -24.10
N ILE A 30 4.39 14.78 -24.62
CA ILE A 30 4.31 13.34 -24.86
C ILE A 30 4.24 13.05 -26.36
N GLY A 31 3.63 13.93 -27.16
CA GLY A 31 3.52 13.71 -28.60
C GLY A 31 2.72 12.45 -28.95
N LEU A 32 1.83 12.01 -28.05
CA LEU A 32 0.84 10.98 -28.38
C LEU A 32 0.01 11.49 -29.56
N PRO A 33 -0.45 10.61 -30.46
CA PRO A 33 -1.40 11.03 -31.48
C PRO A 33 -2.59 11.72 -30.80
N ALA A 34 -3.22 12.66 -31.51
CA ALA A 34 -4.40 13.45 -31.07
C ALA A 34 -5.64 12.61 -30.67
N GLN A 35 -5.48 11.31 -30.46
CA GLN A 35 -6.50 10.30 -30.24
C GLN A 35 -6.62 9.86 -28.77
N ALA A 36 -5.71 10.24 -27.87
CA ALA A 36 -5.85 9.92 -26.45
C ALA A 36 -7.01 10.73 -25.84
N TRP A 37 -8.07 10.06 -25.42
CA TRP A 37 -9.23 10.74 -24.82
C TRP A 37 -8.88 11.21 -23.40
N VAL A 38 -9.15 12.48 -23.08
CA VAL A 38 -9.05 12.98 -21.70
C VAL A 38 -10.45 13.02 -21.13
N MET A 39 -10.72 12.12 -20.19
CA MET A 39 -12.01 11.96 -19.50
C MET A 39 -11.90 12.45 -18.06
N SER A 40 -12.99 13.00 -17.55
CA SER A 40 -13.08 13.52 -16.18
C SER A 40 -14.40 13.16 -15.50
N ASP A 41 -14.46 13.45 -14.20
CA ASP A 41 -15.69 13.37 -13.40
C ASP A 41 -16.82 14.26 -13.95
N GLY A 42 -16.50 15.34 -14.66
CA GLY A 42 -17.48 16.18 -15.35
C GLY A 42 -18.11 15.53 -16.60
N ASP A 43 -17.51 14.46 -17.12
CA ASP A 43 -18.01 13.73 -18.29
C ASP A 43 -18.95 12.56 -17.90
N ALA A 44 -19.15 12.33 -16.59
CA ALA A 44 -20.06 11.31 -16.09
C ALA A 44 -21.52 11.69 -16.39
N HIS A 45 -22.21 10.83 -17.15
CA HIS A 45 -23.62 11.05 -17.48
C HIS A 45 -24.52 10.40 -16.42
N PRO A 46 -25.39 11.15 -15.73
CA PRO A 46 -26.25 10.60 -14.67
C PRO A 46 -27.26 9.57 -15.21
N ASP A 47 -27.61 9.68 -16.49
CA ASP A 47 -28.50 8.74 -17.19
C ASP A 47 -27.75 7.62 -17.94
N ALA A 48 -26.46 7.42 -17.67
CA ALA A 48 -25.74 6.30 -18.27
C ALA A 48 -26.41 4.99 -17.84
N THR A 49 -26.90 4.22 -18.81
CA THR A 49 -27.36 2.84 -18.58
C THR A 49 -26.22 2.01 -18.01
N GLU A 50 -26.53 0.88 -17.34
CA GLU A 50 -25.50 -0.04 -16.85
C GLU A 50 -24.42 -0.25 -17.93
N PRO A 51 -23.14 0.05 -17.61
CA PRO A 51 -22.09 -0.05 -18.61
C PRO A 51 -22.02 -1.49 -19.09
N SER A 52 -22.05 -1.69 -20.41
CA SER A 52 -21.75 -3.00 -20.98
C SER A 52 -20.25 -3.26 -20.78
N CYS A 53 -19.88 -3.85 -19.65
CA CYS A 53 -18.53 -4.32 -19.46
C CYS A 53 -18.28 -5.47 -20.46
N PRO A 54 -17.25 -5.38 -21.32
CA PRO A 54 -16.91 -6.49 -22.19
C PRO A 54 -16.59 -7.72 -21.33
N ALA A 55 -16.93 -8.91 -21.82
CA ALA A 55 -16.49 -10.13 -21.18
C ALA A 55 -14.95 -10.18 -21.20
N VAL A 56 -14.35 -10.41 -20.03
CA VAL A 56 -12.90 -10.58 -19.88
C VAL A 56 -12.57 -12.03 -19.55
N THR A 57 -11.41 -12.49 -20.02
CA THR A 57 -10.82 -13.77 -19.65
C THR A 57 -9.79 -13.59 -18.54
N PRO A 58 -9.46 -14.65 -17.76
CA PRO A 58 -8.43 -14.56 -16.74
C PRO A 58 -7.04 -14.13 -17.26
N HIS A 59 -6.76 -14.32 -18.54
CA HIS A 59 -5.47 -13.98 -19.16
C HIS A 59 -5.48 -12.66 -19.93
N ASP A 60 -6.62 -11.95 -19.92
CA ASP A 60 -6.66 -10.59 -20.42
C ASP A 60 -5.92 -9.67 -19.43
N LEU A 61 -5.24 -8.66 -19.97
CA LEU A 61 -4.49 -7.70 -19.16
C LEU A 61 -5.46 -6.88 -18.31
N ALA A 62 -5.29 -6.94 -16.99
CA ALA A 62 -6.07 -6.17 -16.04
C ALA A 62 -5.45 -4.78 -15.80
N LEU A 63 -4.13 -4.72 -15.58
CA LEU A 63 -3.40 -3.47 -15.34
C LEU A 63 -1.91 -3.58 -15.64
N ILE A 64 -1.27 -2.42 -15.80
CA ILE A 64 0.19 -2.30 -15.87
C ILE A 64 0.66 -1.51 -14.65
N GLN A 65 1.38 -2.16 -13.73
CA GLN A 65 1.94 -1.52 -12.55
C GLN A 65 3.38 -1.12 -12.81
N TYR A 66 3.65 0.18 -12.90
CA TYR A 66 5.01 0.67 -13.02
C TYR A 66 5.73 0.61 -11.67
N THR A 67 6.99 0.18 -11.70
CA THR A 67 7.88 0.21 -10.54
C THR A 67 8.66 1.52 -10.46
N SER A 68 9.00 1.96 -9.25
CA SER A 68 9.76 3.20 -9.01
C SER A 68 11.24 3.13 -9.43
N GLY A 69 11.72 1.96 -9.88
CA GLY A 69 13.04 1.77 -10.49
C GLY A 69 14.17 2.43 -9.70
N SER A 70 14.51 1.93 -8.52
CA SER A 70 15.58 2.51 -7.68
C SER A 70 16.98 2.45 -8.31
N THR A 71 17.17 1.63 -9.36
CA THR A 71 18.46 1.40 -10.03
C THR A 71 18.39 1.30 -11.56
N ALA A 72 17.19 1.38 -12.16
CA ALA A 72 16.98 1.21 -13.60
C ALA A 72 15.75 2.00 -14.07
N GLU A 73 15.60 2.15 -15.38
CA GLU A 73 14.43 2.79 -15.99
C GLU A 73 13.10 2.15 -15.51
N PRO A 74 12.02 2.92 -15.28
CA PRO A 74 10.73 2.39 -14.84
C PRO A 74 10.25 1.29 -15.78
N LYS A 75 9.87 0.14 -15.23
CA LYS A 75 9.34 -1.00 -15.99
C LYS A 75 7.87 -1.19 -15.67
N GLY A 76 7.05 -1.39 -16.71
CA GLY A 76 5.65 -1.76 -16.55
C GLY A 76 5.53 -3.25 -16.29
N VAL A 77 5.10 -3.63 -15.08
CA VAL A 77 4.74 -5.02 -14.80
C VAL A 77 3.34 -5.26 -15.34
N VAL A 78 3.25 -6.20 -16.27
CA VAL A 78 2.01 -6.62 -16.91
C VAL A 78 1.29 -7.61 -16.00
N ILE A 79 0.07 -7.28 -15.56
CA ILE A 79 -0.71 -8.08 -14.62
C ILE A 79 -2.04 -8.44 -15.29
N ASP A 80 -2.27 -9.74 -15.47
CA ASP A 80 -3.55 -10.27 -15.97
C ASP A 80 -4.59 -10.41 -14.83
N HIS A 81 -5.84 -10.68 -15.21
CA HIS A 81 -6.91 -10.87 -14.23
C HIS A 81 -6.66 -12.06 -13.29
N ALA A 82 -6.01 -13.13 -13.75
CA ALA A 82 -5.68 -14.30 -12.96
C ALA A 82 -4.64 -13.99 -11.86
N ASN A 83 -3.59 -13.24 -12.20
CA ASN A 83 -2.57 -12.76 -11.28
C ASN A 83 -3.20 -11.88 -10.20
N LEU A 84 -4.03 -10.92 -10.62
CA LEU A 84 -4.73 -10.03 -9.72
C LEU A 84 -5.65 -10.80 -8.76
N ALA A 85 -6.53 -11.66 -9.28
CA ALA A 85 -7.44 -12.45 -8.46
C ALA A 85 -6.69 -13.38 -7.49
N ALA A 86 -5.60 -14.02 -7.92
CA ALA A 86 -4.79 -14.87 -7.06
C ALA A 86 -4.13 -14.09 -5.92
N ASN A 87 -3.61 -12.88 -6.20
CA ASN A 87 -2.98 -12.05 -5.16
C ASN A 87 -4.01 -11.50 -4.17
N LEU A 88 -5.17 -11.03 -4.67
CA LEU A 88 -6.26 -10.54 -3.81
C LEU A 88 -6.78 -11.65 -2.89
N ALA A 89 -7.02 -12.86 -3.42
CA ALA A 89 -7.42 -14.01 -2.61
C ALA A 89 -6.36 -14.37 -1.54
N ALA A 90 -5.07 -14.25 -1.86
CA ALA A 90 -3.98 -14.46 -0.91
C ALA A 90 -3.95 -13.37 0.18
N ILE A 91 -4.15 -12.10 -0.17
CA ILE A 91 -4.22 -10.98 0.78
C ILE A 91 -5.43 -11.16 1.70
N GLN A 92 -6.62 -11.38 1.15
CA GLN A 92 -7.85 -11.64 1.90
C GLN A 92 -7.65 -12.73 2.95
N ALA A 93 -7.10 -13.88 2.54
CA ALA A 93 -6.86 -15.00 3.44
C ALA A 93 -5.83 -14.68 4.53
N ARG A 94 -4.74 -13.98 4.19
CA ARG A 94 -3.64 -13.64 5.11
C ARG A 94 -4.01 -12.53 6.10
N PHE A 95 -4.77 -11.55 5.65
CA PHE A 95 -5.23 -10.43 6.45
C PHE A 95 -6.52 -10.76 7.21
N GLU A 96 -7.12 -11.92 6.92
CA GLU A 96 -8.39 -12.37 7.49
C GLU A 96 -9.48 -11.31 7.26
N LEU A 97 -9.56 -10.79 6.03
CA LEU A 97 -10.51 -9.75 5.65
C LEU A 97 -11.91 -10.34 5.48
N THR A 98 -12.89 -9.59 5.97
CA THR A 98 -14.31 -9.90 5.90
C THR A 98 -15.08 -8.66 5.42
N PRO A 99 -16.32 -8.78 4.93
CA PRO A 99 -17.13 -7.62 4.57
C PRO A 99 -17.32 -6.59 5.70
N ASP A 100 -17.19 -7.02 6.96
CA ASP A 100 -17.26 -6.15 8.15
C ASP A 100 -15.95 -5.41 8.45
N SER A 101 -14.86 -5.74 7.76
CA SER A 101 -13.57 -5.07 7.92
C SER A 101 -13.65 -3.63 7.41
N VAL A 102 -12.90 -2.74 8.06
CA VAL A 102 -12.81 -1.33 7.71
C VAL A 102 -11.35 -0.99 7.43
N GLY A 103 -11.03 -0.89 6.15
CA GLY A 103 -9.71 -0.45 5.69
C GLY A 103 -9.58 1.07 5.72
N LEU A 104 -8.40 1.57 6.07
CA LEU A 104 -8.00 2.95 5.81
C LEU A 104 -6.73 2.96 4.96
N ASN A 105 -6.82 3.60 3.79
CA ASN A 105 -5.74 3.72 2.84
C ASN A 105 -5.39 5.19 2.58
N TRP A 106 -4.19 5.60 2.96
CA TRP A 106 -3.62 6.90 2.62
C TRP A 106 -2.52 6.78 1.55
N LEU A 107 -2.17 5.55 1.14
CA LEU A 107 -1.10 5.30 0.19
C LEU A 107 -1.54 5.75 -1.21
N PRO A 108 -0.64 6.38 -1.99
CA PRO A 108 -1.00 6.83 -3.32
C PRO A 108 -1.47 5.69 -4.25
N PRO A 109 -2.58 5.86 -5.00
CA PRO A 109 -3.11 4.82 -5.89
C PRO A 109 -2.24 4.48 -7.10
N TYR A 110 -1.10 5.15 -7.30
CA TYR A 110 -0.13 4.78 -8.33
C TYR A 110 0.95 3.81 -7.81
N HIS A 111 0.98 3.54 -6.50
CA HIS A 111 1.75 2.45 -5.90
C HIS A 111 0.86 1.21 -5.76
N ASP A 112 1.46 0.03 -5.95
CA ASP A 112 0.79 -1.27 -5.81
C ASP A 112 0.10 -1.45 -4.45
N MET A 113 0.74 -1.10 -3.35
CA MET A 113 0.13 -1.16 -2.01
C MET A 113 -1.11 -0.27 -1.88
N GLY A 114 -1.10 0.91 -2.52
CA GLY A 114 -2.23 1.82 -2.49
C GLY A 114 -3.37 1.40 -3.42
N LEU A 115 -3.04 0.91 -4.61
CA LEU A 115 -4.01 0.46 -5.59
C LEU A 115 -4.57 -0.92 -5.26
N ILE A 116 -3.71 -1.94 -5.26
CA ILE A 116 -4.09 -3.34 -5.16
C ILE A 116 -4.47 -3.65 -3.71
N GLY A 117 -3.56 -3.43 -2.77
CA GLY A 117 -3.78 -3.76 -1.35
C GLY A 117 -4.74 -2.82 -0.62
N GLY A 118 -4.98 -1.63 -1.17
CA GLY A 118 -5.87 -0.62 -0.58
C GLY A 118 -7.26 -0.59 -1.22
N ILE A 119 -7.32 -0.22 -2.50
CA ILE A 119 -8.58 0.04 -3.20
C ILE A 119 -9.20 -1.27 -3.72
N ILE A 120 -8.44 -2.04 -4.51
CA ILE A 120 -8.97 -3.23 -5.20
C ILE A 120 -9.27 -4.35 -4.20
N GLU A 121 -8.41 -4.56 -3.19
CA GLU A 121 -8.64 -5.54 -2.12
C GLU A 121 -9.94 -5.27 -1.35
N GLY A 122 -10.23 -4.00 -1.06
CA GLY A 122 -11.48 -3.61 -0.42
C GLY A 122 -12.71 -3.94 -1.27
N LEU A 123 -12.63 -3.68 -2.58
CA LEU A 123 -13.69 -4.03 -3.53
C LEU A 123 -13.86 -5.55 -3.65
N TRP A 124 -12.75 -6.29 -3.71
CA TRP A 124 -12.72 -7.76 -3.76
C TRP A 124 -13.40 -8.39 -2.54
N CYS A 125 -13.09 -7.88 -1.34
CA CYS A 125 -13.63 -8.41 -0.09
C CYS A 125 -15.02 -7.87 0.27
N GLY A 126 -15.52 -6.84 -0.43
CA GLY A 126 -16.75 -6.14 -0.06
C GLY A 126 -16.63 -5.31 1.22
N CYS A 127 -15.41 -4.89 1.57
CA CYS A 127 -15.11 -4.11 2.78
C CYS A 127 -15.38 -2.62 2.58
N ARG A 128 -15.59 -1.90 3.68
CA ARG A 128 -15.54 -0.43 3.67
C ARG A 128 -14.08 0.03 3.59
N ILE A 129 -13.74 0.89 2.62
CA ILE A 129 -12.44 1.54 2.53
C ILE A 129 -12.57 3.05 2.72
N VAL A 130 -11.82 3.60 3.67
CA VAL A 130 -11.65 5.05 3.87
C VAL A 130 -10.38 5.49 3.15
N LEU A 131 -10.53 6.43 2.22
CA LEU A 131 -9.41 7.02 1.51
C LEU A 131 -8.99 8.34 2.16
N MET A 132 -7.69 8.53 2.33
CA MET A 132 -7.09 9.76 2.84
C MET A 132 -6.07 10.29 1.85
N ASP A 133 -6.03 11.61 1.64
CA ASP A 133 -4.99 12.24 0.82
C ASP A 133 -3.61 12.06 1.50
N PRO A 134 -2.61 11.43 0.84
CA PRO A 134 -1.27 11.31 1.38
C PRO A 134 -0.70 12.64 1.86
N LYS A 135 -1.01 13.77 1.20
CA LYS A 135 -0.53 15.10 1.60
C LYS A 135 -1.10 15.53 2.94
N THR A 136 -2.33 15.15 3.26
CA THR A 136 -2.97 15.43 4.55
C THR A 136 -2.23 14.68 5.66
N PHE A 137 -1.91 13.40 5.44
CA PHE A 137 -1.10 12.61 6.35
C PHE A 137 0.28 13.24 6.57
N ILE A 138 1.02 13.52 5.50
CA ILE A 138 2.37 14.10 5.59
C ILE A 138 2.38 15.44 6.32
N ALA A 139 1.40 16.30 6.05
CA ALA A 139 1.30 17.61 6.71
C ALA A 139 0.92 17.49 8.20
N ARG A 140 0.15 16.46 8.58
CA ARG A 140 -0.32 16.25 9.95
C ARG A 140 -0.36 14.76 10.27
N PRO A 141 0.76 14.14 10.70
CA PRO A 141 0.87 12.69 10.82
C PRO A 141 -0.19 12.04 11.72
N LEU A 142 -0.58 12.69 12.82
CA LEU A 142 -1.62 12.18 13.72
C LEU A 142 -3.01 12.10 13.07
N SER A 143 -3.25 12.81 11.95
CA SER A 143 -4.51 12.71 11.20
C SER A 143 -4.83 11.30 10.74
N TRP A 144 -3.81 10.50 10.44
CA TRP A 144 -3.97 9.10 10.09
C TRP A 144 -4.57 8.31 11.24
N LEU A 145 -4.03 8.49 12.45
CA LEU A 145 -4.47 7.78 13.65
C LEU A 145 -5.85 8.26 14.13
N GLU A 146 -6.11 9.56 14.04
CA GLU A 146 -7.44 10.14 14.29
C GLU A 146 -8.49 9.58 13.34
N ALA A 147 -8.12 9.35 12.07
CA ALA A 147 -9.04 8.74 11.11
C ALA A 147 -9.24 7.24 11.38
N ILE A 148 -8.22 6.52 11.85
CA ILE A 148 -8.36 5.14 12.32
C ILE A 148 -9.38 5.08 13.46
N ASP A 149 -9.26 5.94 14.46
CA ASP A 149 -10.22 6.03 15.58
C ASP A 149 -11.63 6.41 15.09
N ARG A 150 -11.73 7.54 14.38
CA ARG A 150 -13.01 8.11 13.91
C ARG A 150 -13.81 7.13 13.06
N TYR A 151 -13.16 6.44 12.13
CA TYR A 151 -13.82 5.50 11.23
C TYR A 151 -13.79 4.06 11.74
N ARG A 152 -13.14 3.83 12.89
CA ARG A 152 -12.96 2.51 13.51
C ARG A 152 -12.29 1.54 12.54
N ALA A 153 -11.30 2.03 11.80
CA ALA A 153 -10.53 1.22 10.87
C ALA A 153 -9.76 0.14 11.63
N ASP A 154 -9.88 -1.11 11.20
CA ASP A 154 -9.18 -2.24 11.80
C ASP A 154 -7.97 -2.70 10.97
N VAL A 155 -7.88 -2.22 9.72
CA VAL A 155 -6.79 -2.49 8.79
C VAL A 155 -6.25 -1.18 8.21
N SER A 156 -4.97 -0.92 8.40
CA SER A 156 -4.27 0.22 7.78
C SER A 156 -2.76 0.00 7.91
N GLY A 157 -1.93 0.75 7.20
CA GLY A 157 -0.48 0.54 7.26
C GLY A 157 0.31 1.44 6.34
N GLY A 158 1.61 1.19 6.29
CA GLY A 158 2.58 1.94 5.50
C GLY A 158 4.02 1.51 5.77
N ALA A 159 4.98 2.20 5.17
CA ALA A 159 6.41 1.94 5.42
C ALA A 159 6.86 2.46 6.80
N ASN A 160 8.10 2.17 7.22
CA ASN A 160 8.60 2.53 8.56
C ASN A 160 8.45 4.03 8.83
N PHE A 161 8.73 4.87 7.82
CA PHE A 161 8.66 6.31 7.95
C PHE A 161 7.30 6.80 8.45
N ALA A 162 6.21 6.12 8.09
CA ALA A 162 4.86 6.57 8.44
C ALA A 162 4.63 6.46 9.96
N PHE A 163 5.05 5.33 10.55
CA PHE A 163 4.99 5.10 11.98
C PHE A 163 5.96 6.01 12.75
N ASP A 164 7.17 6.22 12.22
CA ASP A 164 8.15 7.14 12.82
C ASP A 164 7.62 8.59 12.83
N LEU A 165 7.00 9.06 11.74
CA LEU A 165 6.38 10.39 11.68
C LEU A 165 5.26 10.58 12.71
N CYS A 166 4.39 9.57 12.89
CA CYS A 166 3.36 9.62 13.93
C CYS A 166 3.95 9.67 15.34
N THR A 167 4.99 8.88 15.60
CA THR A 167 5.68 8.85 16.89
C THR A 167 6.31 10.20 17.21
N ASP A 168 7.02 10.78 16.25
CA ASP A 168 7.67 12.10 16.40
C ASP A 168 6.65 13.25 16.49
N ALA A 169 5.48 13.11 15.88
CA ALA A 169 4.39 14.07 15.98
C ALA A 169 3.71 14.01 17.35
N LEU A 170 3.50 12.80 17.90
CA LEU A 170 2.94 12.62 19.24
C LEU A 170 3.80 13.29 20.31
N GLY A 171 5.13 13.15 20.23
CA GLY A 171 6.06 13.77 21.18
C GLY A 171 6.03 15.31 21.20
N ARG A 172 5.38 15.95 20.22
CA ARG A 172 5.21 17.40 20.12
C ARG A 172 3.76 17.86 20.30
N ALA A 173 2.82 16.93 20.44
CA ALA A 173 1.39 17.22 20.55
C ALA A 173 0.95 17.22 22.01
N GLU A 174 -0.03 18.08 22.33
CA GLU A 174 -0.68 18.13 23.64
C GLU A 174 -2.16 17.75 23.50
N GLY A 175 -2.72 17.13 24.53
CA GLY A 175 -4.16 16.83 24.59
C GLY A 175 -4.65 15.80 23.56
N VAL A 176 -3.77 14.94 23.05
CA VAL A 176 -4.15 13.88 22.11
C VAL A 176 -5.06 12.87 22.82
N SER A 177 -6.20 12.57 22.19
CA SER A 177 -7.14 11.55 22.62
C SER A 177 -7.45 10.65 21.42
N LEU A 178 -7.16 9.37 21.54
CA LEU A 178 -7.30 8.36 20.50
C LEU A 178 -7.72 7.03 21.13
N ASP A 179 -8.49 6.22 20.40
CA ASP A 179 -8.69 4.79 20.67
C ASP A 179 -8.19 3.96 19.47
N LEU A 180 -7.04 3.30 19.65
CA LEU A 180 -6.40 2.42 18.67
C LEU A 180 -6.60 0.94 19.01
N SER A 181 -7.44 0.61 19.99
CA SER A 181 -7.66 -0.78 20.45
C SER A 181 -8.25 -1.71 19.39
N ARG A 182 -8.86 -1.12 18.35
CA ARG A 182 -9.48 -1.81 17.21
C ARG A 182 -8.55 -2.05 16.04
N TRP A 183 -7.40 -1.37 16.02
CA TRP A 183 -6.45 -1.55 14.93
C TRP A 183 -5.81 -2.94 15.04
N ARG A 184 -6.34 -3.88 14.26
CA ARG A 184 -6.02 -5.31 14.31
C ARG A 184 -4.84 -5.65 13.41
N LEU A 185 -4.70 -4.93 12.30
CA LEU A 185 -3.67 -5.17 11.29
C LEU A 185 -3.05 -3.86 10.84
N ALA A 186 -1.85 -3.59 11.36
CA ALA A 186 -0.96 -2.49 11.02
C ALA A 186 0.12 -3.00 10.05
N PHE A 187 -0.18 -3.07 8.75
CA PHE A 187 0.76 -3.63 7.77
C PHE A 187 1.98 -2.71 7.58
N THR A 188 3.16 -3.33 7.42
CA THR A 188 4.40 -2.62 7.16
C THR A 188 5.28 -3.38 6.18
N GLY A 189 5.82 -2.68 5.18
CA GLY A 189 6.51 -3.28 4.04
C GLY A 189 7.14 -2.22 3.14
N ALA A 190 7.33 -2.56 1.86
CA ALA A 190 8.04 -1.78 0.82
C ALA A 190 9.55 -1.54 1.07
N GLU A 191 10.02 -1.77 2.29
CA GLU A 191 11.42 -1.69 2.71
C GLU A 191 11.68 -2.70 3.83
N PRO A 192 12.95 -2.97 4.21
CA PRO A 192 13.24 -3.73 5.41
C PRO A 192 12.56 -3.10 6.64
N VAL A 193 11.63 -3.84 7.24
CA VAL A 193 10.90 -3.41 8.44
C VAL A 193 11.87 -3.32 9.62
N ARG A 194 11.84 -2.19 10.33
CA ARG A 194 12.77 -1.91 11.44
C ARG A 194 12.14 -2.28 12.78
N ALA A 195 12.81 -3.15 13.54
CA ALA A 195 12.38 -3.49 14.89
C ALA A 195 12.27 -2.24 15.79
N THR A 196 13.19 -1.29 15.64
CA THR A 196 13.19 -0.03 16.38
C THR A 196 11.94 0.83 16.11
N THR A 197 11.47 0.88 14.86
CA THR A 197 10.22 1.58 14.52
C THR A 197 9.02 0.93 15.19
N ILE A 198 8.93 -0.41 15.18
CA ILE A 198 7.87 -1.18 15.85
C ILE A 198 7.87 -0.91 17.35
N ASP A 199 9.03 -0.99 17.99
CA ASP A 199 9.14 -0.87 19.44
C ASP A 199 8.82 0.58 19.89
N ARG A 200 9.38 1.60 19.20
CA ARG A 200 9.09 3.01 19.47
C ARG A 200 7.60 3.35 19.30
N PHE A 201 6.99 2.92 18.20
CA PHE A 201 5.57 3.18 17.95
C PHE A 201 4.69 2.47 18.97
N THR A 202 5.01 1.21 19.30
CA THR A 202 4.28 0.44 20.30
C THR A 202 4.32 1.14 21.66
N GLU A 203 5.50 1.55 22.12
CA GLU A 203 5.65 2.25 23.40
C GLU A 203 4.86 3.56 23.43
N ALA A 204 5.01 4.37 22.38
CA ALA A 204 4.35 5.67 22.26
C ALA A 204 2.81 5.56 22.24
N PHE A 205 2.26 4.54 21.57
CA PHE A 205 0.82 4.41 21.34
C PHE A 205 0.11 3.36 22.21
N ALA A 206 0.83 2.63 23.07
CA ALA A 206 0.23 1.72 24.05
C ALA A 206 -0.82 2.38 24.97
N PRO A 207 -0.63 3.63 25.46
CA PRO A 207 -1.66 4.32 26.25
C PRO A 207 -2.99 4.55 25.51
N PHE A 208 -2.97 4.56 24.18
CA PHE A 208 -4.15 4.69 23.32
C PHE A 208 -4.71 3.33 22.89
N GLY A 209 -4.24 2.23 23.49
CA GLY A 209 -4.75 0.88 23.23
C GLY A 209 -4.12 0.16 22.03
N PHE A 210 -3.12 0.75 21.37
CA PHE A 210 -2.40 0.07 20.29
C PHE A 210 -1.67 -1.17 20.82
N LYS A 211 -1.80 -2.29 20.11
CA LYS A 211 -1.19 -3.56 20.50
C LYS A 211 -0.01 -3.84 19.58
N ARG A 212 1.15 -4.19 20.14
CA ARG A 212 2.33 -4.62 19.35
C ARG A 212 1.98 -5.69 18.33
N THR A 213 1.09 -6.61 18.68
CA THR A 213 0.64 -7.72 17.82
C THR A 213 -0.21 -7.29 16.63
N ALA A 214 -0.62 -6.03 16.56
CA ALA A 214 -1.27 -5.47 15.39
C ALA A 214 -0.29 -5.33 14.21
N PHE A 215 1.00 -5.10 14.47
CA PHE A 215 2.00 -5.00 13.42
C PHE A 215 2.02 -6.26 12.55
N TYR A 216 1.95 -6.04 11.25
CA TYR A 216 1.97 -7.07 10.21
C TYR A 216 3.10 -6.77 9.22
N PRO A 217 4.32 -7.25 9.49
CA PRO A 217 5.42 -7.16 8.54
C PRO A 217 5.11 -8.01 7.30
N CYS A 218 5.23 -7.42 6.12
CA CYS A 218 4.96 -8.11 4.86
C CYS A 218 5.96 -7.70 3.77
N TYR A 219 6.22 -8.62 2.86
CA TYR A 219 7.06 -8.42 1.70
C TYR A 219 6.23 -8.47 0.42
N GLY A 220 6.51 -7.52 -0.46
CA GLY A 220 5.82 -7.39 -1.72
C GLY A 220 6.65 -6.67 -2.78
N LEU A 221 6.25 -6.88 -4.02
CA LEU A 221 6.84 -6.32 -5.23
C LEU A 221 5.82 -6.40 -6.36
N ALA A 222 5.88 -5.45 -7.29
CA ALA A 222 4.95 -5.39 -8.42
C ALA A 222 4.99 -6.66 -9.28
N GLU A 223 6.16 -7.30 -9.44
CA GLU A 223 6.34 -8.55 -10.19
C GLU A 223 5.56 -9.74 -9.58
N ALA A 224 5.21 -9.67 -8.30
CA ALA A 224 4.32 -10.62 -7.63
C ALA A 224 2.89 -10.08 -7.52
N THR A 225 2.50 -9.14 -8.40
CA THR A 225 1.30 -8.30 -8.31
C THR A 225 1.34 -7.31 -7.14
N LEU A 226 1.51 -7.82 -5.92
CA LEU A 226 1.80 -7.02 -4.73
C LEU A 226 2.42 -7.92 -3.64
N MET A 227 1.61 -8.72 -2.95
CA MET A 227 2.07 -9.43 -1.74
C MET A 227 2.74 -10.75 -2.13
N ALA A 228 4.01 -10.93 -1.74
CA ALA A 228 4.75 -12.16 -1.94
C ALA A 228 4.85 -12.99 -0.65
N ALA A 229 4.99 -12.33 0.51
CA ALA A 229 5.07 -13.02 1.79
C ALA A 229 4.51 -12.19 2.95
N GLY A 230 3.96 -12.88 3.94
CA GLY A 230 3.51 -12.33 5.21
C GLY A 230 3.13 -13.45 6.19
N PRO A 231 2.92 -13.12 7.48
CA PRO A 231 2.47 -14.07 8.50
C PRO A 231 1.29 -14.96 8.07
N ALA A 232 1.22 -16.18 8.60
CA ALA A 232 0.02 -17.01 8.46
C ALA A 232 -1.09 -16.51 9.39
N PRO A 233 -2.38 -16.76 9.07
CA PRO A 233 -3.47 -16.54 10.02
C PRO A 233 -3.17 -17.21 11.38
N GLY A 234 -3.40 -16.48 12.46
CA GLY A 234 -3.09 -16.92 13.83
C GLY A 234 -1.60 -17.01 14.19
N ALA A 235 -0.66 -16.68 13.29
CA ALA A 235 0.76 -16.65 13.63
C ALA A 235 1.07 -15.53 14.64
N VAL A 236 2.03 -15.82 15.53
CA VAL A 236 2.59 -14.80 16.43
C VAL A 236 3.31 -13.75 15.58
N ARG A 237 2.98 -12.48 15.79
CA ARG A 237 3.57 -11.34 15.08
C ARG A 237 3.69 -10.10 15.98
N PRO A 238 4.63 -9.19 15.72
CA PRO A 238 5.80 -9.36 14.85
C PRO A 238 6.92 -10.15 15.56
N VAL A 239 7.65 -10.96 14.80
CA VAL A 239 8.81 -11.76 15.21
C VAL A 239 10.09 -11.12 14.68
N VAL A 240 11.09 -10.96 15.54
CA VAL A 240 12.42 -10.47 15.15
C VAL A 240 13.39 -11.64 15.19
N THR A 241 13.91 -12.03 14.01
CA THR A 241 14.89 -13.10 13.89
C THR A 241 16.23 -12.52 13.43
N HIS A 242 17.32 -12.97 14.04
CA HIS A 242 18.67 -12.56 13.68
C HIS A 242 19.32 -13.61 12.79
N PHE A 243 19.85 -13.17 11.65
CA PHE A 243 20.56 -13.99 10.69
C PHE A 243 22.04 -13.58 10.62
N ASP A 244 22.90 -14.51 10.24
CA ASP A 244 24.29 -14.22 9.90
C ASP A 244 24.37 -13.23 8.72
N ALA A 245 25.06 -12.11 8.92
CA ALA A 245 25.05 -11.02 7.96
C ALA A 245 25.78 -11.39 6.65
N GLU A 246 26.88 -12.15 6.72
CA GLU A 246 27.61 -12.58 5.53
C GLU A 246 26.84 -13.63 4.72
N ALA A 247 26.20 -14.58 5.40
CA ALA A 247 25.34 -15.56 4.76
C ALA A 247 24.14 -14.87 4.08
N ALA A 248 23.50 -13.92 4.76
CA ALA A 248 22.40 -13.16 4.20
C ALA A 248 22.82 -12.34 2.97
N ALA A 249 24.03 -11.76 2.96
CA ALA A 249 24.57 -11.06 1.79
C ALA A 249 24.79 -11.99 0.58
N ARG A 250 24.98 -13.29 0.82
CA ARG A 250 25.06 -14.33 -0.21
C ARG A 250 23.70 -14.98 -0.53
N GLY A 251 22.59 -14.45 0.00
CA GLY A 251 21.24 -14.98 -0.22
C GLY A 251 20.89 -16.21 0.61
N LEU A 252 21.63 -16.48 1.70
CA LEU A 252 21.39 -17.62 2.59
C LEU A 252 20.80 -17.17 3.93
N ALA A 253 19.71 -17.81 4.35
CA ALA A 253 19.07 -17.55 5.65
C ALA A 253 19.64 -18.49 6.71
N VAL A 254 20.78 -18.11 7.31
CA VAL A 254 21.42 -18.87 8.41
C VAL A 254 21.13 -18.16 9.74
N PRO A 255 20.42 -18.80 10.70
CA PRO A 255 20.19 -18.21 12.02
C PRO A 255 21.51 -17.87 12.72
N ALA A 256 21.59 -16.69 13.32
CA ALA A 256 22.76 -16.29 14.09
C ALA A 256 22.85 -17.12 15.39
N SER A 257 24.04 -17.64 15.70
CA SER A 257 24.31 -18.45 16.90
C SER A 257 24.68 -17.61 18.15
N GLY A 258 24.63 -16.27 18.08
CA GLY A 258 25.04 -15.34 19.15
C GLY A 258 24.34 -13.97 19.10
N ILE A 259 24.51 -13.15 20.16
CA ILE A 259 23.78 -11.89 20.40
C ILE A 259 24.25 -10.74 19.50
N GLN A 260 23.27 -9.94 19.06
CA GLN A 260 23.31 -8.62 18.40
C GLN A 260 24.68 -7.91 18.32
N GLY A 261 25.12 -7.66 17.08
CA GLY A 261 26.32 -6.88 16.72
C GLY A 261 26.48 -6.77 15.20
N GLU A 262 27.61 -6.23 14.72
CA GLU A 262 27.91 -6.00 13.27
C GLU A 262 27.87 -7.27 12.40
N THR A 263 27.94 -8.46 13.02
CA THR A 263 27.91 -9.77 12.33
C THR A 263 26.50 -10.31 12.09
N THR A 264 25.46 -9.63 12.57
CA THR A 264 24.08 -10.10 12.50
C THR A 264 23.16 -9.11 11.79
N ARG A 265 22.19 -9.64 11.04
CA ARG A 265 21.12 -8.87 10.41
C ARG A 265 19.77 -9.28 10.98
N ALA A 266 19.08 -8.34 11.62
CA ALA A 266 17.71 -8.55 12.07
C ALA A 266 16.75 -8.48 10.89
N LEU A 267 15.85 -9.46 10.79
CA LEU A 267 14.67 -9.42 9.92
C LEU A 267 13.42 -9.50 10.80
N VAL A 268 12.42 -8.70 10.43
CA VAL A 268 11.14 -8.66 11.11
C VAL A 268 10.10 -9.31 10.20
N SER A 269 9.40 -10.32 10.71
CA SER A 269 8.31 -11.02 10.03
C SER A 269 7.05 -11.09 10.87
#